data_AF-A0A918SKX4-F1
#
_entry.id   AF-A0A918SKX4-F1
#
_cell.length_a   1.000
_cell.length_b   1.000
_cell.length_c   1.000
_cell.angle_alpha   90.00
_cell.angle_beta   90.00
_cell.angle_gamma   90.00
#
_symmetry.space_group_name_H-M   'P 1'
#
loop_
_entity.id
_entity.type
_entity.pdbx_description
1 polymer ?
#
loop_
_entity_poly.entity_id
_entity_poly.type
_entity_poly.pdbx_seq_one_letter_code
_entity_poly.pdbx_strand_id
1 'polypeptide(L)'
;MEIETIIWGNIPILIGLLEITGSVYLTVKMKNIIGFILSFLILGSSGFAIIVLINIIGGAYPTFLPHILISISAVLLLLQRLSMNKNKTFANNI
;
A
#
# COMPACT_ATOMS: atom_id res chain seq x y z
N MET A 1 26.86 2.08 8.15
CA MET A 1 25.39 1.95 8.21
C MET A 1 25.10 0.74 9.06
N GLU A 2 24.41 0.92 10.18
CA GLU A 2 24.12 -0.17 11.11
C GLU A 2 23.14 -1.17 10.45
N ILE A 3 23.33 -2.46 10.71
CA ILE A 3 22.46 -3.54 10.18
C ILE A 3 20.98 -3.25 10.49
N GLU A 4 20.73 -2.62 11.64
CA GLU A 4 19.42 -2.18 12.08
C GLU A 4 18.76 -1.21 11.08
N THR A 5 19.50 -0.21 10.58
CA THR A 5 18.97 0.75 9.59
C THR A 5 18.59 0.07 8.27
N ILE A 6 19.34 -0.96 7.89
CA ILE A 6 19.08 -1.75 6.67
C ILE A 6 17.79 -2.56 6.82
N ILE A 7 17.61 -3.21 7.97
CA ILE A 7 16.43 -4.05 8.24
C ILE A 7 15.17 -3.17 8.36
N TRP A 8 15.22 -2.13 9.19
CA TRP A 8 14.08 -1.24 9.43
C TRP A 8 13.77 -0.31 8.27
N GLY A 9 14.72 -0.05 7.36
CA GLY A 9 14.47 0.69 6.13
C GLY A 9 13.88 -0.19 5.02
N ASN A 10 14.45 -1.38 4.80
CA ASN A 10 14.07 -2.21 3.64
C ASN A 10 12.78 -2.99 3.85
N ILE A 11 12.45 -3.42 5.07
CA ILE A 11 11.20 -4.15 5.33
C ILE A 11 9.97 -3.29 4.97
N PRO A 12 9.86 -2.03 5.43
CA PRO A 12 8.75 -1.16 5.04
C PRO A 12 8.69 -0.91 3.53
N ILE A 13 9.83 -0.81 2.84
CA ILE A 13 9.87 -0.70 1.36
C ILE A 13 9.22 -1.93 0.72
N LEU A 14 9.59 -3.13 1.16
CA LEU A 14 9.00 -4.38 0.66
C LEU A 14 7.49 -4.44 0.91
N ILE A 15 7.04 -4.01 2.10
CA ILE A 15 5.60 -3.94 2.42
C ILE A 15 4.89 -2.97 1.47
N GLY A 16 5.42 -1.77 1.25
CA GLY A 16 4.83 -0.79 0.34
C GLY A 16 4.74 -1.31 -1.11
N LEU A 17 5.75 -2.04 -1.58
CA LEU A 17 5.71 -2.69 -2.90
C LEU A 17 4.63 -3.78 -3.00
N LEU A 18 4.45 -4.57 -1.93
CA LEU A 18 3.39 -5.57 -1.85
C LEU A 18 2.00 -4.94 -1.82
N GLU A 19 1.83 -3.80 -1.15
CA GLU A 19 0.57 -3.05 -1.14
C GLU A 19 0.21 -2.53 -2.53
N ILE A 20 1.18 -1.94 -3.23
CA ILE A 20 1.00 -1.43 -4.60
C ILE A 20 0.60 -2.57 -5.55
N THR A 21 1.36 -3.66 -5.55
CA THR A 21 1.10 -4.82 -6.44
C THR A 21 -0.24 -5.47 -6.11
N GLY A 22 -0.55 -5.67 -4.82
CA GLY A 22 -1.83 -6.19 -4.35
C GLY A 22 -3.00 -5.29 -4.76
N SER A 23 -2.84 -3.98 -4.66
CA SER A 23 -3.89 -3.03 -5.05
C SER A 23 -4.14 -3.04 -6.55
N VAL A 24 -3.09 -2.99 -7.37
CA VAL A 24 -3.22 -3.05 -8.84
C VAL A 24 -3.94 -4.32 -9.26
N TYR A 25 -3.58 -5.46 -8.67
CA TYR A 25 -4.25 -6.74 -8.92
C TYR A 25 -5.76 -6.68 -8.59
N LEU A 26 -6.13 -6.12 -7.42
CA LEU A 26 -7.53 -5.98 -7.02
C LEU A 26 -8.30 -5.02 -7.94
N THR A 27 -7.69 -3.92 -8.35
CA THR A 27 -8.30 -2.94 -9.27
C THR A 27 -8.66 -3.57 -10.60
N VAL A 28 -7.74 -4.35 -11.19
CA VAL A 28 -7.96 -5.06 -12.45
C VAL A 28 -9.12 -6.07 -12.32
N LYS A 29 -9.28 -6.69 -11.15
CA LYS A 29 -10.38 -7.63 -10.87
C LYS A 29 -11.72 -6.95 -10.60
N MET A 30 -11.74 -5.81 -9.91
CA MET A 30 -12.97 -5.13 -9.51
C MET A 30 -13.65 -4.39 -10.67
N LYS A 31 -12.86 -3.83 -11.61
CA LYS A 31 -13.34 -3.03 -12.75
C LYS A 31 -14.36 -1.92 -12.38
N ASN A 32 -14.26 -1.37 -11.17
CA ASN A 32 -15.14 -0.32 -10.69
C ASN A 32 -14.38 0.93 -10.26
N ILE A 33 -15.07 2.06 -10.23
CA ILE A 33 -14.47 3.37 -9.94
C ILE A 33 -13.91 3.46 -8.52
N ILE A 34 -14.57 2.83 -7.54
CA ILE A 34 -14.12 2.82 -6.13
C ILE A 34 -12.77 2.09 -6.01
N GLY A 35 -12.62 0.96 -6.69
CA GLY A 35 -11.36 0.22 -6.73
C GLY A 35 -10.24 1.05 -7.34
N PHE A 36 -10.53 1.83 -8.39
CA PHE A 36 -9.56 2.74 -8.99
C PHE A 36 -9.14 3.86 -8.04
N ILE A 37 -10.10 4.52 -7.36
CA ILE A 37 -9.83 5.58 -6.38
C ILE A 37 -8.96 5.04 -5.23
N LEU A 38 -9.32 3.88 -4.65
CA LEU A 38 -8.53 3.25 -3.59
C LEU A 38 -7.13 2.92 -4.07
N SER A 39 -6.98 2.42 -5.29
CA SER A 39 -5.68 2.10 -5.86
C SER A 39 -4.81 3.33 -6.03
N PHE A 40 -5.38 4.43 -6.50
CA PHE A 40 -4.66 5.70 -6.63
C PHE A 40 -4.14 6.21 -5.28
N LEU A 41 -4.96 6.11 -4.22
CA LEU A 41 -4.56 6.48 -2.86
C LEU A 41 -3.46 5.57 -2.30
N ILE A 42 -3.55 4.25 -2.55
CA ILE A 42 -2.53 3.26 -2.15
C ILE A 42 -1.21 3.53 -2.88
N LEU A 43 -1.25 3.70 -4.20
CA LEU A 43 -0.08 4.03 -5.02
C LEU A 43 0.59 5.33 -4.54
N GLY A 44 -0.20 6.38 -4.31
CA GLY A 44 0.32 7.66 -3.83
C GLY A 44 0.96 7.55 -2.45
N SER A 45 0.28 6.92 -1.49
CA SER A 45 0.76 6.80 -0.10
C SER A 45 1.95 5.85 0.03
N SER A 46 1.87 4.62 -0.48
CA SER A 46 2.98 3.65 -0.43
C SER A 46 4.16 4.11 -1.30
N GLY A 47 3.89 4.70 -2.47
CA GLY A 47 4.94 5.22 -3.35
C GLY A 47 5.71 6.37 -2.70
N PHE A 48 4.99 7.34 -2.11
CA PHE A 48 5.63 8.43 -1.37
C PHE A 48 6.39 7.93 -0.13
N ALA A 49 5.84 6.95 0.60
CA ALA A 49 6.53 6.32 1.73
C ALA A 49 7.86 5.67 1.31
N ILE A 50 7.88 4.93 0.20
CA ILE A 50 9.09 4.30 -0.35
C ILE A 50 10.14 5.36 -0.69
N ILE A 51 9.75 6.47 -1.33
CA ILE A 51 10.67 7.57 -1.66
C ILE A 51 11.28 8.16 -0.39
N VAL A 52 10.48 8.40 0.65
CA VAL A 52 10.97 8.92 1.93
C VAL A 52 11.92 7.91 2.60
N LEU A 53 11.62 6.62 2.56
CA LEU A 53 12.49 5.57 3.12
C LEU A 53 13.84 5.49 2.38
N ILE A 54 13.84 5.58 1.05
CA ILE A 54 15.08 5.61 0.26
C ILE A 54 15.94 6.81 0.66
N ASN A 55 15.34 7.99 0.85
CA ASN A 55 16.07 9.17 1.31
C ASN A 55 16.62 9.00 2.74
N ILE A 56 15.86 8.39 3.65
CA ILE A 56 16.32 8.08 5.02
C ILE A 56 17.53 7.13 4.97
N ILE A 57 17.48 6.07 4.14
CA ILE A 57 18.61 5.17 3.92
C ILE A 57 19.82 5.93 3.33
N GLY A 58 19.57 6.92 2.48
CA GLY A 58 20.57 7.83 1.93
C GLY A 58 21.14 8.87 2.91
N GLY A 59 20.69 8.88 4.17
CA GLY A 59 21.20 9.78 5.23
C GLY A 59 20.30 10.98 5.54
N ALA A 60 19.07 11.04 5.01
CA ALA A 60 18.09 12.05 5.43
C ALA A 60 17.63 11.85 6.88
N TYR A 61 17.06 12.90 7.47
CA TYR A 61 16.58 12.85 8.85
C TYR A 61 15.49 11.77 9.04
N PRO A 62 15.64 10.86 10.02
CA PRO A 62 14.69 9.78 10.23
C PRO A 62 13.35 10.31 10.73
N THR A 63 12.26 9.81 10.16
CA THR A 63 10.89 10.16 10.56
C THR A 63 9.98 8.94 10.59
N PHE A 64 8.90 9.02 11.36
CA PHE A 64 7.87 7.97 11.40
C PHE A 64 6.85 8.08 10.25
N LEU A 65 6.90 9.16 9.46
CA LEU A 65 5.97 9.42 8.35
C LEU A 65 5.80 8.24 7.37
N PRO A 66 6.87 7.61 6.83
CA PRO A 66 6.70 6.51 5.88
C PRO A 66 5.96 5.31 6.50
N HIS A 67 6.18 5.02 7.78
CA HIS A 67 5.52 3.93 8.49
C HIS A 67 4.01 4.21 8.66
N ILE A 68 3.65 5.46 8.96
CA ILE A 68 2.25 5.88 9.07
C ILE A 68 1.56 5.77 7.71
N LEU A 69 2.22 6.21 6.63
CA LEU A 69 1.67 6.14 5.28
C LEU A 69 1.44 4.70 4.81
N ILE A 70 2.40 3.81 5.06
CA ILE A 70 2.26 2.37 4.79
C ILE A 70 1.09 1.81 5.62
N SER A 71 0.98 2.15 6.90
CA SER A 71 -0.13 1.68 7.74
C SER A 71 -1.50 2.13 7.24
N ILE A 72 -1.63 3.38 6.78
CA ILE A 72 -2.86 3.89 6.15
C ILE A 72 -3.15 3.14 4.84
N SER A 73 -2.12 2.93 4.02
CA SER A 73 -2.25 2.19 2.77
C SER A 73 -2.71 0.74 2.98
N ALA A 74 -2.18 0.06 4.00
CA ALA A 74 -2.63 -1.27 4.40
C ALA A 74 -4.14 -1.30 4.72
N VAL A 75 -4.64 -0.30 5.45
CA VAL A 75 -6.08 -0.17 5.76
C VAL A 75 -6.89 0.04 4.48
N LEU A 76 -6.43 0.90 3.57
CA LEU A 76 -7.09 1.11 2.27
C LEU A 76 -7.13 -0.16 1.42
N LEU A 77 -6.04 -0.94 1.42
CA LEU A 77 -5.97 -2.21 0.70
C LEU A 77 -6.95 -3.24 1.27
N LEU A 78 -7.09 -3.31 2.60
CA LEU A 78 -8.10 -4.14 3.24
C LEU A 78 -9.52 -3.72 2.84
N LEU A 79 -9.82 -2.42 2.83
CA LEU A 79 -11.11 -1.91 2.37
C LEU A 79 -11.38 -2.25 0.90
N GLN A 80 -10.37 -2.13 0.04
CA GLN A 80 -10.45 -2.51 -1.38
C GLN A 80 -10.80 -3.99 -1.52
N ARG A 81 -10.15 -4.87 -0.75
CA ARG A 81 -10.42 -6.31 -0.74
C ARG A 81 -11.83 -6.64 -0.24
N LEU A 82 -12.28 -6.00 0.83
CA LEU A 82 -13.63 -6.19 1.38
C LEU A 82 -14.72 -5.74 0.39
N SER A 83 -14.49 -4.63 -0.32
CA SER A 83 -15.39 -4.15 -1.37
C SER A 83 -15.52 -5.16 -2.52
N MET A 84 -14.42 -5.78 -2.95
CA MET A 84 -14.45 -6.81 -3.99
C MET A 84 -15.31 -8.02 -3.60
N ASN A 85 -15.23 -8.47 -2.34
CA ASN A 85 -15.98 -9.63 -1.87
C ASN A 85 -17.49 -9.39 -1.83
N LYS A 86 -17.94 -8.16 -1.49
CA LYS A 86 -19.38 -7.83 -1.51
C LYS A 86 -20.00 -8.01 -2.90
N ASN A 87 -19.28 -7.65 -3.96
CA ASN A 87 -19.80 -7.79 -5.33
C ASN A 87 -20.00 -9.25 -5.76
N LYS A 88 -19.27 -10.21 -5.17
CA LYS A 88 -19.46 -11.63 -5.48
C LYS A 88 -20.72 -12.22 -4.85
N THR A 89 -21.10 -11.76 -3.66
CA THR A 89 -22.25 -12.31 -2.94
C THR A 89 -23.58 -11.87 -3.54
N PHE A 90 -23.69 -10.65 -4.06
CA PHE A 90 -24.92 -10.19 -4.72
C PHE A 90 -25.17 -10.87 -6.07
N ALA A 91 -24.12 -11.24 -6.80
CA ALA A 91 -24.25 -11.93 -8.09
C ALA A 91 -24.63 -13.41 -7.96
N ASN A 92 -24.54 -13.99 -6.76
CA ASN A 92 -24.83 -15.41 -6.51
C ASN A 92 -26.23 -15.65 -5.90
N ASN A 93 -27.06 -14.62 -5.81
CA ASN A 93 -28.44 -14.69 -5.29
C ASN A 93 -29.51 -14.51 -6.39
N ILE A 94 -29.20 -14.87 -7.64
CA ILE A 94 -30.16 -14.94 -8.75
C ILE A 94 -30.27 -16.40 -9.20
#